data_AF-A0A556A7F8-F1
#
_entry.id   AF-A0A556A7F8-F1
#
_cell.length_a   1.000
_cell.length_b   1.000
_cell.length_c   1.000
_cell.angle_alpha   90.00
_cell.angle_beta   90.00
_cell.angle_gamma   90.00
#
_symmetry.space_group_name_H-M   'P 1'
#
loop_
_entity.id
_entity.type
_entity.pdbx_description
1 polymer ?
#
loop_
_entity_poly.entity_id
_entity_poly.type
_entity_poly.pdbx_seq_one_letter_code
_entity_poly.pdbx_strand_id
1 'polypeptide(L)' 'MQTELVIDNIPRAAENGATFERRHPVSGELVSTGAAASVADALAAAESAAKAFASWSATGPSTGVRSSTSSPRSSGSR' A
#
# COMPACT_ATOMS: atom_id res chain seq x y z
N MET A 1 -4.68 6.62 -13.63
CA MET A 1 -4.39 5.47 -12.74
C MET A 1 -5.15 5.66 -11.44
N GLN A 2 -5.85 4.65 -10.91
CA GLN A 2 -6.57 4.74 -9.63
C GLN A 2 -5.89 3.84 -8.58
N THR A 3 -5.78 4.33 -7.34
CA THR A 3 -5.18 3.60 -6.22
C THR A 3 -6.17 3.53 -5.06
N GLU A 4 -6.42 2.31 -4.57
CA GLU A 4 -7.32 2.00 -3.46
C GLU A 4 -6.53 1.71 -2.18
N LEU A 5 -7.22 1.75 -1.03
CA LEU A 5 -6.62 1.31 0.23
C LEU A 5 -6.62 -0.22 0.28
N VAL A 6 -5.61 -0.82 0.88
CA VAL A 6 -5.60 -2.26 1.17
C VAL A 6 -5.57 -2.44 2.68
N ILE A 7 -6.67 -2.95 3.23
CA ILE A 7 -6.84 -3.19 4.66
C ILE A 7 -7.26 -4.64 4.81
N ASP A 8 -6.58 -5.40 5.67
CA ASP A 8 -6.84 -6.83 5.86
C ASP A 8 -6.73 -7.66 4.58
N ASN A 9 -5.79 -7.27 3.69
CA ASN A 9 -5.60 -7.86 2.36
C ASN A 9 -6.81 -7.70 1.42
N ILE A 10 -7.70 -6.76 1.72
CA ILE A 10 -8.88 -6.45 0.89
C ILE A 10 -8.72 -5.03 0.33
N PRO A 11 -8.77 -4.85 -1.00
CA PRO A 11 -8.84 -3.53 -1.61
C PRO A 11 -10.20 -2.90 -1.28
N ARG A 12 -10.18 -1.67 -0.76
CA ARG A 12 -11.39 -0.90 -0.45
C ARG A 12 -11.19 0.59 -0.71
N ALA A 13 -12.29 1.26 -1.02
CA ALA A 13 -12.36 2.71 -0.99
C ALA A 13 -12.19 3.23 0.45
N ALA A 14 -11.85 4.51 0.58
CA ALA A 14 -11.88 5.19 1.88
C ALA A 14 -13.28 5.10 2.48
N GLU A 15 -13.37 4.95 3.81
CA GLU A 15 -14.65 4.80 4.51
C GLU A 15 -15.63 5.96 4.24
N ASN A 16 -15.09 7.17 4.09
CA ASN A 16 -15.82 8.39 3.75
C ASN A 16 -15.97 8.63 2.23
N GLY A 17 -15.54 7.69 1.39
CA GLY A 17 -15.51 7.83 -0.07
C GLY A 17 -14.61 8.93 -0.59
N ALA A 18 -13.75 9.51 0.25
CA ALA A 18 -12.89 10.61 -0.15
C ALA A 18 -11.78 10.12 -1.08
N THR A 19 -11.47 10.92 -2.10
CA THR A 19 -10.38 10.67 -3.05
C THR A 19 -9.57 11.93 -3.24
N PHE A 20 -8.26 11.79 -3.41
CA PHE A 20 -7.39 12.90 -3.77
C PHE A 20 -6.84 12.73 -5.19
N GLU A 21 -6.68 13.86 -5.86
CA GLU A 21 -6.18 13.93 -7.23
C GLU A 21 -4.69 14.29 -7.22
N ARG A 22 -3.87 13.46 -7.86
CA ARG A 22 -2.47 13.78 -8.16
C ARG A 22 -2.40 14.38 -9.55
N ARG A 23 -2.07 15.66 -9.61
CA ARG A 23 -1.94 16.42 -10.86
C ARG A 23 -0.48 16.58 -11.26
N HIS A 24 -0.25 16.69 -12.57
CA HIS A 24 1.07 16.92 -13.13
C HIS A 24 1.54 18.32 -12.73
N PRO A 25 2.74 18.48 -12.14
CA PRO A 25 3.17 19.76 -11.56
C PRO A 25 3.42 20.86 -12.60
N VAL A 26 3.62 20.49 -13.87
CA VAL A 26 3.92 21.46 -14.95
C VAL A 26 2.71 21.74 -15.84
N SER A 27 1.83 20.76 -16.07
CA SER A 27 0.68 20.88 -17.00
C SER A 27 -0.67 20.93 -16.29
N GLY A 28 -0.75 20.61 -15.00
CA GLY A 28 -1.99 20.60 -14.23
C GLY A 28 -2.94 19.43 -14.56
N GLU A 29 -2.59 18.59 -15.54
CA GLU A 29 -3.38 17.44 -15.95
C GLU A 29 -3.50 16.39 -14.85
N LEU A 30 -4.65 15.71 -14.80
CA LEU A 30 -4.90 14.65 -13.83
C LEU A 30 -4.08 13.40 -14.20
N VAL A 31 -3.13 13.01 -13.34
CA VAL A 31 -2.25 11.86 -13.58
C VAL A 31 -2.79 10.61 -12.88
N SER A 32 -3.22 10.75 -11.63
CA SER A 32 -3.81 9.65 -10.87
C SER A 32 -4.77 10.12 -9.81
N THR A 33 -5.68 9.24 -9.38
CA THR A 33 -6.59 9.47 -8.25
C THR A 33 -6.33 8.40 -7.20
N GLY A 34 -6.21 8.79 -5.93
CA GLY A 34 -6.01 7.87 -4.82
C GLY A 34 -7.13 7.98 -3.79
N ALA A 35 -7.47 6.88 -3.13
CA ALA A 35 -8.37 6.91 -1.97
C ALA A 35 -7.73 7.72 -0.82
N ALA A 36 -8.46 8.69 -0.28
CA ALA A 36 -8.01 9.51 0.83
C ALA A 36 -8.42 8.84 2.15
N ALA A 37 -7.50 8.05 2.72
CA ALA A 37 -7.74 7.32 3.96
C ALA A 37 -8.23 8.22 5.10
N SER A 38 -9.30 7.78 5.77
CA SER A 38 -9.79 8.40 7.00
C SER A 38 -9.03 7.86 8.22
N VAL A 39 -9.24 8.49 9.38
CA VAL A 39 -8.69 8.00 10.66
C VAL A 39 -9.23 6.59 10.99
N ALA A 40 -10.48 6.30 10.64
CA ALA A 40 -11.08 4.98 10.85
C ALA A 40 -10.43 3.90 9.98
N ASP A 41 -10.11 4.22 8.72
CA ASP A 41 -9.33 3.34 7.83
C ASP A 41 -7.94 3.04 8.43
N ALA A 42 -7.29 4.03 9.02
CA ALA A 42 -5.99 3.85 9.68
C ALA A 42 -6.07 2.95 10.92
N LEU A 43 -7.13 3.07 11.72
CA LEU A 43 -7.37 2.19 12.87
C LEU A 43 -7.62 0.74 12.43
N ALA A 44 -8.46 0.53 11.42
CA ALA A 44 -8.74 -0.80 10.88
C ALA A 44 -7.47 -1.47 10.31
N ALA A 45 -6.62 -0.70 9.62
CA ALA A 45 -5.33 -1.17 9.14
C ALA A 45 -4.39 -1.57 10.28
N ALA A 46 -4.31 -0.76 11.35
CA ALA A 46 -3.50 -1.05 12.52
C ALA A 46 -3.97 -2.30 13.27
N GLU A 47 -5.29 -2.49 13.42
CA GLU A 47 -5.84 -3.70 14.04
C GLU A 47 -5.56 -4.97 13.23
N SER A 48 -5.73 -4.91 11.91
CA SER A 48 -5.40 -6.03 11.02
C SER A 48 -3.91 -6.37 11.09
N ALA A 49 -3.03 -5.35 11.06
CA ALA A 49 -1.59 -5.53 11.23
C ALA A 49 -1.24 -6.15 12.59
N ALA A 50 -1.88 -5.73 13.68
CA ALA A 50 -1.67 -6.29 15.01
C ALA A 50 -2.08 -7.77 15.09
N LYS A 51 -3.23 -8.14 14.49
CA LYS A 51 -3.69 -9.54 14.40
C LYS A 51 -2.72 -10.39 13.60
N ALA A 52 -2.28 -9.90 12.43
CA ALA A 52 -1.30 -10.58 11.60
C ALA A 52 0.05 -10.71 12.31
N PHE A 53 0.49 -9.68 13.03
CA PHE A 53 1.77 -9.66 13.73
C PHE A 53 1.89 -10.76 14.77
N ALA A 54 0.82 -11.09 15.51
CA ALA A 54 0.84 -12.20 16.46
C ALA A 54 1.22 -13.53 15.79
N SER A 55 0.71 -13.79 14.58
CA SER A 55 1.03 -14.98 13.81
C SER A 55 2.41 -14.90 13.12
N TRP A 56 2.78 -13.72 12.62
CA TRP A 56 4.03 -13.50 11.89
C TRP A 56 5.25 -13.51 12.82
N SER A 57 5.11 -12.90 14.00
CA SER A 57 6.15 -12.82 15.03
C SER A 57 6.43 -14.16 15.73
N ALA A 58 5.51 -15.13 15.65
CA ALA A 58 5.74 -16.48 16.16
C ALA A 58 6.67 -17.30 15.23
N THR A 59 6.93 -16.82 14.02
CA THR A 59 7.88 -17.43 13.09
C THR A 59 9.27 -16.88 13.40
N GLY A 60 10.09 -17.66 14.10
CA GLY A 60 11.46 -17.27 14.46
C GLY A 60 12.32 -16.86 13.26
N PRO A 61 13.42 -16.11 13.48
CA PRO A 61 14.22 -15.45 12.44
C PRO A 61 14.90 -16.38 11.42
N SER A 62 14.78 -17.70 11.56
CA SER A 62 15.31 -18.69 10.60
C SER A 62 14.58 -18.72 9.25
N THR A 63 13.40 -18.09 9.12
CA THR A 63 12.60 -18.10 7.88
C THR A 63 12.63 -16.76 7.12
N GLY A 64 13.09 -15.66 7.73
CA GLY A 64 12.87 -14.29 7.23
C GLY A 64 13.99 -13.59 6.46
N VAL A 65 15.11 -14.25 6.12
CA VAL A 65 16.22 -13.61 5.38
C VAL A 65 16.32 -14.11 3.95
N ARG A 66 15.27 -13.94 3.14
CA ARG A 66 15.38 -14.17 1.67
C ARG A 66 14.24 -13.57 0.86
N SER A 67 13.91 -12.28 0.99
CA SER A 67 12.92 -11.67 0.06
C SER A 67 13.05 -10.15 -0.12
N SER A 68 14.26 -9.60 -0.16
CA SER A 68 14.47 -8.19 -0.54
C SER A 68 15.67 -8.01 -1.46
N THR A 69 15.77 -8.86 -2.49
CA THR A 69 16.62 -8.62 -3.66
C THR A 69 16.03 -9.33 -4.88
N SER A 70 14.89 -8.84 -5.35
CA SER A 70 14.34 -9.25 -6.64
C SER A 70 13.60 -8.08 -7.29
N SER A 71 14.32 -6.98 -7.52
CA SER A 71 13.99 -6.08 -8.62
C SER A 71 14.99 -6.39 -9.74
N PRO A 72 14.60 -7.08 -10.83
CA PRO A 72 15.45 -7.16 -12.00
C PRO A 72 15.49 -5.76 -12.60
N ARG A 73 16.59 -5.04 -12.33
CA ARG A 73 16.92 -3.81 -13.02
C ARG A 73 17.17 -4.20 -14.46
N SER A 74 16.15 -4.07 -15.30
CA SER A 74 16.25 -4.22 -16.75
C SER A 74 17.24 -3.19 -17.28
N SER A 75 18.51 -3.59 -17.36
CA SER A 75 19.56 -2.86 -18.07
C SER A 75 19.31 -3.02 -19.55
N GLY A 76 18.55 -2.10 -20.13
CA GLY A 76 18.62 -1.82 -21.57
C GLY A 76 19.96 -1.16 -21.85
N SER A 77 20.93 -1.96 -22.30
CA SER A 77 22.14 -1.42 -22.94
C SER A 77 21.88 -1.39 -24.44
N ARG A 78 21.98 -0.18 -24.99
CA ARG A 78 22.29 0.08 -26.40
C ARG A 78 23.67 -0.47 -26.74
#